data_AF-A0A1F9Z8T0-F1
#
_entry.id   AF-A0A1F9Z8T0-F1
#
_cell.length_a   1.000
_cell.length_b   1.000
_cell.length_c   1.000
_cell.angle_alpha   90.00
_cell.angle_beta   90.00
_cell.angle_gamma   90.00
#
_symmetry.space_group_name_H-M   'P 1'
#
loop_
_entity.id
_entity.type
_entity.pdbx_description
1 polymer ?
#
loop_
_entity_poly.entity_id
_entity_poly.type
_entity_poly.pdbx_seq_one_letter_code
_entity_poly.pdbx_strand_id
1 'polypeptide(L)'
;MDELLSTALLFLFLGGALFSWIDWRRRARSLPAVAGYSWSCPNCTLGNEAERAICWACGAGIAGRVLFPDHAAAVETWQCGTCRAWNGTSRRTCWSCSSLHTAQKKRSA
;
A
#
# COMPACT_ATOMS: atom_id res chain seq x y z
N MET A 1 -37.57 -26.32 37.03
CA MET A 1 -37.63 -25.39 35.87
C MET A 1 -36.23 -24.95 35.45
N ASP A 2 -35.27 -24.99 36.37
CA ASP A 2 -33.88 -24.56 36.19
C ASP A 2 -33.10 -25.42 35.18
N GLU A 3 -33.37 -26.72 35.09
CA GLU A 3 -32.74 -27.61 34.09
C GLU A 3 -33.14 -27.28 32.65
N LEU A 4 -34.42 -26.97 32.42
CA LEU A 4 -34.91 -26.59 31.09
C LEU A 4 -34.36 -25.23 30.65
N LEU A 5 -34.26 -24.28 31.60
CA LEU A 5 -33.67 -22.98 31.35
C LEU A 5 -32.16 -23.10 31.08
N SER A 6 -31.45 -23.89 31.88
CA SER A 6 -30.01 -24.10 31.75
C SER A 6 -29.67 -24.79 30.42
N THR A 7 -30.43 -25.81 30.04
CA THR A 7 -30.26 -26.47 28.74
C THR A 7 -30.56 -25.53 27.58
N ALA A 8 -31.63 -24.72 27.65
CA ALA A 8 -31.94 -23.72 26.63
C ALA A 8 -30.84 -22.67 26.47
N LEU A 9 -30.28 -22.16 27.59
CA LEU A 9 -29.18 -21.21 27.57
C LEU A 9 -27.90 -21.80 26.96
N LEU A 10 -27.59 -23.07 27.29
CA LEU A 10 -26.47 -23.78 26.69
C LEU A 10 -26.63 -23.93 25.17
N PHE A 11 -27.83 -24.27 24.69
CA PHE A 11 -28.07 -24.36 23.24
C PHE A 11 -27.92 -23.01 22.54
N LEU A 12 -28.43 -21.93 23.13
CA LEU A 12 -28.27 -20.58 22.58
C LEU A 12 -26.80 -20.16 22.54
N PHE A 13 -26.04 -20.43 23.59
CA PHE A 13 -24.62 -20.11 23.65
C PHE A 13 -23.82 -20.89 22.59
N LEU A 14 -24.00 -22.21 22.52
CA LEU A 14 -23.31 -23.07 21.55
C LEU A 14 -23.71 -22.71 20.11
N GLY A 15 -25.00 -22.45 19.86
CA GLY A 15 -25.49 -21.99 18.57
C GLY A 15 -24.89 -20.65 18.15
N GLY A 16 -24.86 -19.68 19.07
CA GLY A 16 -24.26 -18.36 18.84
C GLY A 16 -22.75 -18.43 18.59
N ALA A 17 -22.04 -19.26 19.36
CA ALA A 17 -20.60 -19.49 19.19
C ALA A 17 -20.30 -20.15 17.82
N LEU A 18 -21.07 -21.17 17.44
CA LEU A 18 -20.93 -21.83 16.15
C LEU A 18 -21.25 -20.88 14.98
N PHE A 19 -22.32 -20.09 15.10
CA PHE A 19 -22.67 -19.08 14.10
C PHE A 19 -21.56 -18.05 13.93
N SER A 20 -21.07 -17.49 15.04
CA SER A 20 -19.98 -16.50 15.04
C SER A 20 -18.69 -17.07 14.45
N TRP A 21 -18.37 -18.34 14.78
CA TRP A 21 -17.23 -19.04 14.20
C TRP A 21 -17.38 -19.20 12.69
N ILE A 22 -18.55 -19.63 12.21
CA ILE A 22 -18.80 -19.86 10.78
C ILE A 22 -18.76 -18.53 10.01
N ASP A 23 -19.40 -17.49 10.53
CA ASP A 23 -19.37 -16.14 9.94
C ASP A 23 -17.93 -15.60 9.86
N TRP A 24 -17.16 -15.69 10.94
CA TRP A 24 -15.75 -15.31 10.94
C TRP A 24 -14.94 -16.08 9.89
N ARG A 25 -15.08 -17.42 9.83
CA ARG A 25 -14.37 -18.23 8.82
C ARG A 25 -14.72 -17.85 7.39
N ARG A 26 -15.99 -17.49 7.12
CA ARG A 26 -16.40 -17.01 5.79
C ARG A 26 -15.75 -15.68 5.47
N ARG A 27 -15.82 -14.70 6.38
CA ARG A 27 -15.19 -13.38 6.20
C ARG A 27 -13.68 -13.49 6.04
N ALA A 28 -13.02 -14.30 6.86
CA ALA A 28 -11.57 -14.49 6.81
C ALA A 28 -11.10 -15.06 5.46
N ARG A 29 -11.90 -15.92 4.80
CA ARG A 29 -11.61 -16.42 3.45
C ARG A 29 -11.81 -15.37 2.36
N SER A 30 -12.64 -14.37 2.62
CA SER A 30 -12.90 -13.24 1.71
C SER A 30 -11.99 -12.05 1.96
N LEU A 31 -11.19 -12.05 3.03
CA LEU A 31 -10.20 -10.99 3.24
C LEU A 31 -9.19 -11.05 2.09
N PRO A 32 -8.91 -9.91 1.43
CA PRO A 32 -7.83 -9.84 0.47
C PRO A 32 -6.55 -10.33 1.15
N ALA A 33 -5.81 -11.22 0.49
CA ALA A 33 -4.44 -11.49 0.92
C ALA A 33 -3.74 -10.13 1.00
N VAL A 34 -3.23 -9.78 2.19
CA VAL A 34 -2.39 -8.59 2.36
C VAL A 34 -1.16 -8.86 1.50
N ALA A 35 -1.22 -8.44 0.24
CA ALA A 35 -0.16 -8.65 -0.71
C ALA A 35 0.99 -7.77 -0.25
N GLY A 36 1.95 -8.38 0.45
CA GLY A 36 3.25 -7.76 0.72
C GLY A 36 3.90 -7.29 -0.59
N TYR A 37 4.92 -6.44 -0.46
CA TYR A 37 5.67 -5.83 -1.56
C TYR A 37 5.80 -6.78 -2.77
N SER A 38 5.12 -6.47 -3.86
CA SER A 38 4.92 -7.44 -4.95
C SER A 38 5.76 -7.15 -6.19
N TRP A 39 6.32 -5.94 -6.28
CA TRP A 39 7.20 -5.58 -7.39
C TRP A 39 8.31 -4.62 -6.94
N SER A 40 9.49 -4.83 -7.53
CA SER A 40 10.64 -3.92 -7.39
C SER A 40 10.58 -2.90 -8.51
N CYS A 41 10.73 -1.62 -8.18
CA CYS A 41 10.72 -0.57 -9.18
C CYS A 41 11.92 -0.71 -10.13
N PRO A 42 11.74 -0.76 -11.46
CA PRO A 42 12.87 -0.88 -12.39
C PRO A 42 13.76 0.37 -12.40
N ASN A 43 13.23 1.53 -11.99
CA ASN A 43 13.98 2.78 -11.97
C ASN A 43 14.84 2.96 -10.70
N CYS A 44 14.32 2.58 -9.54
CA CYS A 44 14.98 2.84 -8.24
C CYS A 44 15.12 1.61 -7.34
N THR A 45 14.83 0.41 -7.85
CA THR A 45 14.87 -0.92 -7.20
C THR A 45 14.07 -1.09 -5.91
N LEU A 46 13.39 -0.05 -5.46
CA LEU A 46 12.60 -0.04 -4.24
C LEU A 46 11.32 -0.88 -4.39
N GLY A 47 10.98 -1.65 -3.35
CA GLY A 47 9.77 -2.48 -3.29
C GLY A 47 8.49 -1.66 -3.13
N ASN A 48 7.45 -2.00 -3.89
CA ASN A 48 6.15 -1.34 -3.86
C ASN A 48 5.03 -2.34 -3.57
N GLU A 49 3.92 -1.84 -3.03
CA GLU A 49 2.72 -2.65 -2.79
C GLU A 49 2.03 -3.06 -4.10
N ALA A 50 1.35 -4.20 -4.10
CA ALA A 50 0.70 -4.75 -5.30
C ALA A 50 -0.42 -3.90 -5.89
N GLU A 51 -1.11 -3.17 -5.02
CA GLU A 51 -2.17 -2.23 -5.41
C GLU A 51 -1.63 -0.95 -6.04
N ARG A 52 -0.34 -0.64 -5.86
CA ARG A 52 0.27 0.53 -6.45
C ARG A 52 0.74 0.23 -7.86
N ALA A 53 0.06 0.83 -8.83
CA ALA A 53 0.54 0.91 -10.20
C ALA A 53 1.69 1.91 -10.38
N ILE A 54 2.00 2.74 -9.37
CA ILE A 54 3.00 3.81 -9.45
C ILE A 54 3.96 3.70 -8.26
N CYS A 55 5.27 3.75 -8.53
CA CYS A 55 6.28 3.69 -7.48
C CYS A 55 6.15 4.87 -6.53
N TRP A 56 6.05 4.61 -5.23
CA TRP A 56 5.80 5.67 -4.26
C TRP A 56 7.02 6.57 -4.01
N ALA A 57 8.23 6.10 -4.34
CA ALA A 57 9.46 6.86 -4.21
C ALA A 57 9.76 7.72 -5.45
N CYS A 58 9.80 7.10 -6.64
CA CYS A 58 10.21 7.78 -7.87
C CYS A 58 9.05 8.09 -8.84
N GLY A 59 7.84 7.61 -8.59
CA GLY A 59 6.69 7.87 -9.46
C GLY A 59 6.65 7.09 -10.78
N ALA A 60 7.60 6.17 -11.03
CA ALA A 60 7.56 5.30 -12.22
C ALA A 60 6.34 4.38 -12.18
N GLY A 61 5.55 4.36 -13.26
CA GLY A 61 4.36 3.52 -13.40
C GLY A 61 4.65 2.11 -13.94
N ILE A 62 3.82 1.14 -13.56
CA ILE A 62 3.67 -0.18 -14.17
C ILE A 62 2.21 -0.29 -14.67
N ALA A 63 1.99 -0.47 -15.98
CA ALA A 63 0.64 -0.59 -16.55
C ALA A 63 0.39 -2.05 -16.97
N GLY A 64 -0.27 -2.81 -16.08
CA GLY A 64 -0.39 -4.27 -16.24
C GLY A 64 0.98 -4.96 -16.15
N ARG A 65 1.01 -6.29 -16.24
CA ARG A 65 2.28 -7.08 -16.19
C ARG A 65 3.25 -6.82 -17.36
N VAL A 66 3.00 -5.78 -18.14
CA VAL A 66 3.78 -5.37 -19.30
C VAL A 66 4.26 -3.95 -19.03
N LEU A 67 5.57 -3.78 -18.94
CA LEU A 67 6.20 -2.47 -18.96
C LEU A 67 5.81 -1.82 -20.29
N PHE A 68 5.10 -0.69 -20.26
CA PHE A 68 5.03 0.19 -21.42
C PHE A 68 6.22 1.15 -21.33
N PRO A 69 7.27 0.98 -22.15
CA PRO A 69 8.40 1.91 -22.15
C PRO A 69 7.99 3.31 -22.62
N ASP A 70 6.87 3.42 -23.34
CA ASP A 70 6.44 4.65 -24.01
C ASP A 70 5.64 5.63 -23.11
N HIS A 71 5.27 5.18 -21.90
CA HIS A 71 4.77 6.04 -20.82
C HIS A 71 5.68 6.07 -19.61
N ALA A 72 6.91 5.54 -19.73
CA ALA A 72 8.03 6.00 -18.94
C ALA A 72 8.46 7.39 -19.46
N ALA A 73 7.49 8.32 -19.58
CA ALA A 73 7.80 9.74 -19.58
C ALA A 73 8.68 9.92 -18.36
N ALA A 74 9.97 10.20 -18.59
CA ALA A 74 11.00 10.25 -17.57
C ALA A 74 10.39 10.92 -16.35
N VAL A 75 10.03 10.12 -15.35
CA VAL A 75 9.25 10.67 -14.24
C VAL A 75 10.20 11.60 -13.57
N GLU A 76 9.98 12.89 -13.82
CA GLU A 76 10.90 13.90 -13.38
C GLU A 76 10.95 13.77 -11.86
N THR A 77 12.12 13.46 -11.35
CA THR A 77 12.36 13.17 -9.94
C THR A 77 13.49 14.05 -9.48
N TRP A 78 13.49 14.37 -8.19
CA TRP A 78 14.58 15.10 -7.56
C TRP A 78 15.08 14.31 -6.36
N GLN A 79 16.40 14.30 -6.18
CA GLN A 79 17.04 13.72 -5.02
C GLN A 79 17.18 14.79 -3.94
N CYS A 80 16.74 14.49 -2.72
CA CYS A 80 16.88 15.39 -1.59
C CYS A 80 18.36 15.63 -1.26
N GLY A 81 18.78 16.90 -1.17
CA GLY A 81 20.14 17.26 -0.78
C GLY A 81 20.50 16.89 0.66
N THR A 82 19.52 16.84 1.56
CA THR A 82 19.73 16.57 3.00
C THR A 82 19.81 15.07 3.31
N CYS A 83 18.85 14.27 2.83
CA CYS A 83 18.73 12.85 3.19
C CYS A 83 18.89 11.89 2.01
N ARG A 84 19.15 12.39 0.79
CA ARG A 84 19.33 11.61 -0.44
C ARG A 84 18.12 10.77 -0.88
N ALA A 85 16.97 10.91 -0.21
CA ALA A 85 15.72 10.29 -0.62
C ALA A 85 15.26 10.84 -1.99
N TRP A 86 14.76 9.95 -2.84
CA TRP A 86 14.12 10.30 -4.11
C TRP A 86 12.70 10.79 -3.88
N ASN A 87 12.31 11.83 -4.61
CA ASN A 87 10.97 12.43 -4.56
C ASN A 87 10.47 12.67 -5.98
N GLY A 88 9.15 12.55 -6.21
CA GLY A 88 8.53 13.01 -7.46
C GLY A 88 8.52 14.54 -7.56
N THR A 89 8.59 15.10 -8.77
CA THR A 89 8.57 16.56 -9.01
C THR A 89 7.31 17.27 -8.54
N SER A 90 6.18 16.57 -8.38
CA SER A 90 4.96 17.14 -7.79
C SER A 90 5.14 17.51 -6.32
N ARG A 91 6.14 16.95 -5.61
CA ARG A 91 6.44 17.27 -4.21
C ARG A 91 7.36 18.47 -4.09
N ARG A 92 6.89 19.49 -3.36
CA ARG A 92 7.70 20.66 -2.96
C ARG A 92 8.59 20.40 -1.73
N THR A 93 8.34 19.34 -0.98
CA THR A 93 9.08 18.95 0.22
C THR A 93 9.45 17.46 0.18
N CYS A 94 10.54 17.10 0.84
CA CYS A 94 11.02 15.72 0.91
C CYS A 94 10.04 14.85 1.70
N TRP A 95 9.71 13.65 1.19
CA TRP A 95 8.83 12.73 1.91
C TRP A 95 9.45 12.16 3.20
N SER A 96 10.78 12.07 3.27
CA SER A 96 11.50 11.46 4.39
C SER A 96 11.87 12.48 5.47
N CYS A 97 12.44 13.63 5.08
CA CYS A 97 12.96 14.63 6.02
C CYS A 97 12.28 16.00 5.93
N SER A 98 11.24 16.13 5.10
CA SER A 98 10.48 17.37 4.90
C SER A 98 11.26 18.58 4.38
N SER A 99 12.55 18.44 4.04
CA SER A 99 13.36 19.51 3.44
C SER A 99 12.71 20.04 2.15
N LEU A 100 12.72 21.36 1.94
CA LEU A 100 12.21 21.97 0.71
C LEU A 100 13.01 21.57 -0.52
N HIS A 101 12.32 21.36 -1.64
CA HIS A 101 12.93 21.22 -2.95
C HIS A 101 13.35 22.61 -3.46
N THR A 102 14.64 22.93 -3.39
CA THR A 102 15.19 24.10 -4.06
C THR A 102 15.38 23.76 -5.53
N ALA A 103 14.33 23.88 -6.34
CA ALA A 103 14.47 23.85 -7.79
C ALA A 103 15.45 24.98 -8.19
N GLN A 104 16.69 24.64 -8.51
CA GLN A 104 17.71 25.61 -8.89
C GLN A 104 17.32 26.17 -10.25
N LYS A 105 16.60 27.30 -10.24
CA LYS A 105 16.31 28.08 -11.45
C LYS A 105 17.67 28.38 -12.09
N LYS A 106 17.97 27.80 -13.25
CA LYS A 106 19.17 28.14 -14.02
C LYS A 106 19.20 29.66 -14.14
N ARG A 107 20.13 30.33 -13.45
CA ARG A 107 20.41 31.75 -13.67
C ARG A 107 21.06 31.82 -15.04
N SER A 108 20.28 32.22 -16.04
CA SER A 108 20.84 32.68 -17.32
C SER A 108 21.71 33.89 -17.00
N ALA A 109 23.01 33.75 -17.21
CA ALA A 109 23.96 34.85 -17.33
C ALA A 109 23.98 35.31 -18.78
#